data_AF-A0A2D9RZH4-F1
#
_entry.id   AF-A0A2D9RZH4-F1
#
_cell.length_a   1.000
_cell.length_b   1.000
_cell.length_c   1.000
_cell.angle_alpha   90.00
_cell.angle_beta   90.00
_cell.angle_gamma   90.00
#
_symmetry.space_group_name_H-M   'P 1'
#
loop_
_entity.id
_entity.type
_entity.pdbx_description
1 polymer ?
#
loop_
_entity_poly.entity_id
_entity_poly.type
_entity_poly.pdbx_seq_one_letter_code
_entity_poly.pdbx_strand_id
1 'polypeptide(L)' 'NDTMMFMANPQLPFGGVGNSGIGRYHGKFGFDTFSHLKSVMKRSFWFDVAIRYAPSSARKRFLLKKLL' A
#
# COMPACT_ATOMS: atom_id res chain seq x y z
N ASN A 1 -11.85 12.96 30.79
CA ASN A 1 -11.55 14.23 30.11
C ASN A 1 -10.11 14.55 30.45
N ASP A 2 -9.16 13.88 29.78
CA ASP A 2 -7.74 13.86 30.16
C ASP A 2 -6.85 14.37 29.03
N THR A 3 -5.75 15.00 29.40
CA THR A 3 -4.70 15.47 28.49
C THR A 3 -3.51 14.50 28.52
N MET A 4 -2.73 14.45 27.43
CA MET A 4 -1.52 13.62 27.26
C MET A 4 -1.68 12.09 27.31
N MET A 5 -2.79 11.54 27.81
CA MET A 5 -3.00 10.08 27.91
C MET A 5 -2.91 9.36 26.55
N PHE A 6 -3.22 10.04 25.46
CA PHE A 6 -3.09 9.51 24.10
C PHE A 6 -1.62 9.21 23.70
N MET A 7 -0.64 9.86 24.34
CA MET A 7 0.78 9.60 24.12
C MET A 7 1.26 8.31 24.79
N ALA A 8 0.61 7.88 25.86
CA ALA A 8 1.02 6.68 26.59
C ALA A 8 0.58 5.38 25.90
N ASN A 9 -0.38 5.45 24.95
CA ASN A 9 -0.89 4.27 24.26
C ASN A 9 -0.02 3.93 23.03
N PRO A 10 0.74 2.83 23.03
CA PRO A 10 1.60 2.44 21.90
C PRO A 10 0.84 1.99 20.66
N GLN A 11 -0.48 1.74 20.76
CA GLN A 11 -1.34 1.39 19.63
C GLN A 11 -1.90 2.61 18.91
N LEU A 12 -1.72 3.81 19.45
CA LEU A 12 -2.15 5.05 18.81
C LEU A 12 -0.95 5.71 18.11
N PRO A 13 -1.10 6.11 16.82
CA PRO A 13 -0.06 6.82 16.13
C PRO A 13 0.10 8.23 16.71
N PHE A 14 1.31 8.59 17.12
CA PHE A 14 1.63 9.94 17.57
C PHE A 14 2.45 10.68 16.51
N GLY A 15 2.02 11.87 16.14
CA GLY A 15 2.63 12.67 15.08
C GLY A 15 1.92 14.01 14.87
N GLY A 16 2.59 14.93 14.18
CA GLY A 16 2.06 16.26 13.87
C GLY A 16 1.41 16.34 12.48
N VAL A 17 0.82 17.50 12.19
CA VAL A 17 0.31 17.89 10.87
C VAL A 17 0.64 19.36 10.59
N GLY A 18 1.04 19.69 9.35
CA GLY A 18 1.39 21.05 8.94
C GLY A 18 2.60 21.59 9.71
N ASN A 19 2.45 22.75 10.36
CA ASN A 19 3.52 23.38 11.15
C ASN A 19 3.96 22.56 12.38
N SER A 20 3.13 21.61 12.82
CA SER A 20 3.43 20.74 13.97
C SER A 20 4.22 19.48 13.60
N GLY A 21 4.45 19.22 12.30
CA GLY A 21 5.27 18.11 11.81
C GLY A 21 4.58 17.25 10.74
N ILE A 22 5.30 16.22 10.26
CA ILE A 22 4.83 15.25 9.28
C ILE A 22 5.25 13.84 9.72
N GLY A 23 4.41 12.85 9.46
CA GLY A 23 4.67 11.46 9.84
C GLY A 23 4.11 11.12 11.22
N ARG A 24 4.35 9.89 11.66
CA ARG A 24 3.82 9.35 12.91
C ARG A 24 4.67 8.18 13.39
N TYR A 25 4.73 7.98 14.70
CA TYR A 25 5.41 6.84 15.31
C TYR A 25 4.55 6.26 16.45
N HIS A 26 5.17 5.46 17.32
CA HIS A 26 4.64 4.52 18.33
C HIS A 26 4.42 3.10 17.82
N GLY A 27 4.88 2.14 18.64
CA GLY A 27 4.74 0.71 18.41
C GLY A 27 5.04 0.33 16.96
N LYS A 28 4.03 -0.25 16.29
CA LYS A 28 4.10 -0.65 14.89
C LYS A 28 4.31 0.53 13.93
N PHE A 29 3.71 1.70 14.19
CA PHE A 29 3.88 2.88 13.34
C PHE A 29 5.31 3.41 13.38
N GLY A 30 6.01 3.27 14.51
CA GLY A 30 7.43 3.58 14.61
C GLY A 30 8.27 2.63 13.75
N PHE A 31 8.03 1.32 13.87
CA PHE A 31 8.70 0.32 13.03
C PHE A 31 8.46 0.55 11.54
N ASP A 32 7.19 0.75 11.14
CA ASP A 32 6.81 1.01 9.75
C ASP A 32 7.48 2.30 9.22
N THR A 33 7.65 3.33 10.05
CA THR A 33 8.27 4.60 9.65
C THR A 33 9.77 4.46 9.36
N PHE A 34 10.47 3.59 10.09
CA PHE A 34 11.89 3.31 9.86
C PHE A 34 12.13 2.11 8.95
N SER A 35 11.07 1.50 8.42
CA SER A 35 11.14 0.33 7.55
C SER A 35 10.77 0.68 6.12
N HIS A 36 11.49 0.09 5.16
CA HIS A 36 11.11 0.17 3.77
C HIS A 36 10.21 -1.01 3.38
N LEU A 37 8.93 -0.76 3.15
CA LEU A 37 7.95 -1.76 2.72
C LEU A 37 8.23 -2.19 1.27
N LYS A 38 9.04 -3.23 1.11
CA LYS A 38 9.42 -3.78 -0.20
C LYS A 38 8.30 -4.65 -0.78
N SER A 39 7.68 -4.17 -1.85
CA SER A 39 6.72 -4.95 -2.64
C SER A 39 7.41 -6.11 -3.38
N VAL A 40 6.90 -7.32 -3.21
CA VAL A 40 7.40 -8.53 -3.90
C VAL A 40 6.23 -9.23 -4.59
N MET A 41 6.32 -9.40 -5.92
CA MET A 41 5.34 -10.15 -6.71
C MET A 41 5.88 -11.55 -7.00
N LYS A 42 5.16 -12.59 -6.55
CA LYS A 42 5.43 -13.98 -6.89
C LYS A 42 4.39 -14.47 -7.90
N ARG A 43 4.85 -14.91 -9.08
CA ARG A 43 3.98 -15.43 -10.15
C ARG A 43 4.30 -16.90 -10.41
N SER A 44 3.26 -17.71 -10.61
CA SER A 44 3.38 -19.09 -11.11
C SER A 44 3.35 -19.10 -12.65
N PHE A 45 4.07 -20.05 -13.26
CA PHE A 45 4.12 -20.23 -14.71
C PHE A 45 2.91 -20.96 -15.30
N TRP A 46 2.03 -21.51 -14.45
CA TRP A 46 1.00 -22.45 -14.88
C TRP A 46 -0.20 -21.80 -15.59
N PHE A 47 -0.51 -20.55 -15.26
CA PHE A 47 -1.61 -19.81 -15.85
C PHE A 47 -1.11 -18.47 -16.37
N ASP A 48 -0.74 -18.46 -17.65
CA ASP A 48 -0.41 -17.23 -18.35
C ASP A 48 -1.57 -16.74 -19.21
N VAL A 49 -1.94 -15.48 -19.04
CA VAL A 49 -3.06 -14.90 -19.78
C VAL A 49 -2.53 -14.38 -21.12
N ALA A 50 -2.90 -15.07 -22.21
CA ALA A 50 -2.51 -14.72 -23.58
C ALA A 50 -2.96 -13.30 -24.06
N ILE A 51 -3.73 -12.58 -23.23
CA ILE A 51 -4.08 -11.17 -23.43
C ILE A 51 -2.89 -10.23 -23.22
N ARG A 52 -1.88 -10.66 -22.44
CA ARG A 52 -0.67 -9.86 -22.16
C ARG A 52 0.29 -9.78 -23.35
N TYR A 53 0.22 -10.72 -24.27
CA TYR A 53 1.16 -10.83 -25.40
C TYR A 53 0.59 -10.21 -26.69
N ALA A 54 1.46 -9.51 -27.41
CA ALA A 54 1.17 -8.98 -28.75
C ALA A 54 1.06 -10.12 -29.79
N PRO A 55 0.34 -9.92 -30.92
CA PRO A 55 -0.45 -8.75 -31.29
C PRO A 55 -1.82 -8.70 -30.58
N SER A 56 -2.23 -7.49 -30.19
CA SER A 56 -3.57 -7.28 -29.63
C SER A 56 -4.58 -7.29 -30.78
N SER A 57 -5.34 -8.38 -30.91
CA SER A 57 -6.49 -8.40 -31.83
C SER A 57 -7.59 -7.44 -31.35
N ALA A 58 -8.45 -6.97 -32.26
CA ALA A 58 -9.61 -6.14 -31.90
C ALA A 58 -10.49 -6.80 -30.82
N ARG A 59 -10.61 -8.13 -30.86
CA ARG A 59 -11.31 -8.93 -29.83
C ARG A 59 -10.61 -8.88 -28.48
N LYS A 60 -9.26 -8.97 -28.44
CA LYS A 60 -8.48 -8.84 -27.19
C LYS A 60 -8.65 -7.45 -26.56
N ARG A 61 -8.68 -6.39 -27.38
CA ARG A 61 -8.91 -5.00 -26.91
C ARG A 61 -10.32 -4.79 -26.35
N PHE A 62 -11.34 -5.36 -27.00
CA PHE A 62 -12.71 -5.32 -26.50
C PHE A 62 -12.85 -6.02 -25.15
N LEU A 63 -12.24 -7.21 -25.00
CA LEU A 63 -12.24 -7.96 -23.73
C LEU A 63 -11.50 -7.23 -22.61
N LEU A 64 -10.35 -6.60 -22.90
CA LEU A 64 -9.61 -5.81 -21.92
C LEU A 64 -10.43 -4.62 -21.41
N LYS A 65 -11.09 -3.87 -22.32
CA LYS A 65 -11.93 -2.70 -21.98
C LYS A 65 -13.20 -3.04 -21.20
N LYS A 66 -13.66 -4.28 -21.25
CA LYS A 66 -14.84 -4.74 -20.51
C LYS A 66 -14.48 -5.22 -19.09
N LEU A 67 -13.21 -5.55 -18.86
CA LEU A 67 -12.71 -6.15 -17.62
C LEU A 67 -12.00 -5.14 -16.71
N LEU A 68 -11.40 -4.09 -17.29
CA LEU A 68 -10.94 -2.86 -16.62
C LEU A 68 -12.11 -1.89 -16.44
#